data_AF-A0A7X6VXQ7-F1
#
_entry.id   AF-A0A7X6VXQ7-F1
#
_cell.length_a   1.000
_cell.length_b   1.000
_cell.length_c   1.000
_cell.angle_alpha   90.00
_cell.angle_beta   90.00
_cell.angle_gamma   90.00
#
_symmetry.space_group_name_H-M   'P 1'
#
loop_
_entity.id
_entity.type
_entity.pdbx_description
1 polymer ?
#
loop_
_entity_poly.entity_id
_entity_poly.type
_entity_poly.pdbx_seq_one_letter_code
_entity_poly.pdbx_strand_id
1 'polypeptide(L)'
;MKKATLYIILLGGILFHSCKNEINQFLPGGGGSSKSWFEPIPYGMAYIPRGSYLMGPSDDEVKIFNTSSRRVSIESFWMDDTEITNNEYRQFVYWVRDSIARTLLAQVYPEFMYTETAKGVPLTQPIINWREKINWRNEDHLQAIDDLFMPEHERFAFTREIDSRKLVYDYGWVDYKQAARRANSYNHENRRYEGTVVNQQGETIPIANRSSFLMREAVPVYPDTLCWIRDFTYTYNEPYTLKYFSHVGFDNYP
;
A
#
# COMPACT_ATOMS: atom_id res chain seq x y z
N MET A 1 72.71 -31.95 21.31
CA MET A 1 71.91 -30.99 20.50
C MET A 1 70.49 -31.47 20.17
N LYS A 2 70.24 -32.76 19.90
CA LYS A 2 68.89 -33.28 19.52
C LYS A 2 67.81 -33.23 20.63
N LYS A 3 68.19 -33.21 21.91
CA LYS A 3 67.22 -33.12 23.03
C LYS A 3 66.74 -31.69 23.31
N ALA A 4 67.61 -30.69 23.10
CA ALA A 4 67.28 -29.28 23.30
C ALA A 4 66.30 -28.76 22.23
N THR A 5 66.45 -29.22 20.98
CA THR A 5 65.51 -28.89 19.90
C THR A 5 64.10 -29.43 20.15
N LEU A 6 63.97 -30.57 20.84
CA LEU A 6 62.68 -31.18 21.16
C LEU A 6 61.92 -30.36 22.23
N TYR A 7 62.62 -29.86 23.24
CA TYR A 7 62.03 -28.99 24.26
C TYR A 7 61.63 -27.62 23.71
N ILE A 8 62.40 -27.06 22.76
CA ILE A 8 62.06 -25.80 22.10
C ILE A 8 60.81 -25.94 21.22
N ILE A 9 60.64 -27.07 20.53
CA ILE A 9 59.42 -27.35 19.73
C ILE A 9 58.21 -27.56 20.65
N LEU A 10 58.38 -28.24 21.79
CA LEU A 10 57.31 -28.43 22.77
C LEU A 10 56.89 -27.11 23.43
N LEU A 11 57.86 -26.25 23.78
CA LEU A 11 57.60 -24.94 24.38
C LEU A 11 56.97 -23.98 23.35
N GLY A 12 57.39 -24.05 22.08
CA GLY A 12 56.79 -23.32 20.97
C GLY A 12 55.34 -23.74 20.71
N GLY A 13 55.04 -25.04 20.79
CA GLY A 13 53.67 -25.56 20.62
C GLY A 13 52.68 -25.08 21.68
N ILE A 14 53.14 -24.86 22.91
CA ILE A 14 52.30 -24.36 24.02
C ILE A 14 52.00 -22.86 23.86
N LEU A 15 52.94 -22.07 23.31
CA LEU A 15 52.73 -20.64 23.07
C LEU A 15 51.75 -20.35 21.93
N PHE A 16 51.57 -21.26 20.96
CA PHE A 16 50.55 -21.13 19.90
C PHE A 16 49.13 -21.50 20.34
N HIS A 17 48.94 -22.11 21.51
CA HIS A 17 47.60 -22.47 22.01
C HIS A 17 46.96 -21.42 22.93
N SER A 18 47.70 -20.36 23.29
CA SER A 18 47.28 -19.41 24.35
C SER A 18 46.77 -18.05 23.86
N CYS A 19 46.26 -17.97 22.63
CA CYS A 19 45.50 -16.80 22.17
C CYS A 19 44.21 -17.23 21.45
N LYS A 20 43.29 -17.81 22.23
CA LYS A 20 41.85 -17.68 21.97
C LYS A 20 41.23 -16.99 23.18
N ASN A 21 41.35 -15.67 23.22
CA ASN A 21 40.44 -14.87 24.01
C ASN A 21 39.10 -14.89 23.28
N GLU A 22 38.24 -15.87 23.62
CA GLU A 22 36.81 -15.70 23.42
C GLU A 22 36.36 -14.60 24.38
N ILE A 23 36.48 -13.35 23.92
CA ILE A 23 35.69 -12.27 24.46
C ILE A 23 34.25 -12.64 24.09
N ASN A 24 33.59 -13.37 24.98
CA ASN A 24 32.15 -13.52 24.98
C ASN A 24 31.55 -12.15 25.28
N GLN A 25 31.60 -11.27 24.29
CA GLN A 25 30.81 -10.06 24.26
C GLN A 25 29.37 -10.55 24.13
N PHE A 26 28.67 -10.62 25.26
CA PHE A 26 27.23 -10.77 25.28
C PHE A 26 26.63 -9.50 24.66
N LEU A 27 26.67 -9.42 23.33
CA LEU A 27 25.78 -8.58 22.56
C LEU A 27 24.39 -9.23 22.67
N PRO A 28 23.39 -8.56 23.27
CA PRO A 28 22.04 -9.08 23.27
C PRO A 28 21.51 -8.95 21.83
N GLY A 29 21.72 -10.00 21.05
CA GLY A 29 21.39 -10.02 19.62
C GLY A 29 22.36 -10.93 18.90
N GLY A 30 22.03 -12.22 18.84
CA GLY A 30 22.81 -13.20 18.09
C GLY A 30 23.07 -12.70 16.68
N GLY A 31 24.35 -12.74 16.27
CA GLY A 31 24.79 -12.42 14.93
C GLY A 31 24.27 -13.46 13.93
N GLY A 32 22.99 -13.36 13.58
CA GLY A 32 22.49 -13.96 12.37
C GLY A 32 23.21 -13.31 11.21
N SER A 33 23.75 -14.12 10.29
CA SER A 33 24.22 -13.65 8.99
C SER A 33 23.02 -13.22 8.15
N SER A 34 22.36 -12.14 8.54
CA SER A 34 21.45 -11.44 7.64
C SER A 34 22.29 -11.00 6.47
N LYS A 35 22.07 -11.61 5.30
CA LYS A 35 22.59 -11.09 4.04
C LYS A 35 22.29 -9.59 4.01
N SER A 36 23.24 -8.78 3.55
CA SER A 36 22.99 -7.35 3.36
C SER A 36 21.77 -7.21 2.46
N TRP A 37 20.66 -6.77 3.04
CA TRP A 37 19.44 -6.49 2.29
C TRP A 37 19.70 -5.24 1.46
N PHE A 38 19.77 -5.41 0.15
CA PHE A 38 19.80 -4.29 -0.78
C PHE A 38 18.39 -4.10 -1.31
N GLU A 39 17.83 -2.92 -1.06
CA GLU A 39 16.56 -2.54 -1.66
C GLU A 39 16.79 -2.21 -3.14
N PRO A 40 16.19 -2.97 -4.09
CA PRO A 40 16.30 -2.64 -5.50
C PRO A 40 15.60 -1.31 -5.78
N ILE A 41 16.09 -0.57 -6.78
CA ILE A 41 15.45 0.65 -7.25
C ILE A 41 14.06 0.29 -7.80
N PRO A 42 12.96 0.81 -7.23
CA PRO A 42 11.63 0.62 -7.79
C PRO A 42 11.51 1.28 -9.16
N TYR A 43 10.69 0.69 -10.05
CA TYR A 43 10.47 1.25 -11.37
C TYR A 43 9.75 2.60 -11.30
N GLY A 44 10.22 3.60 -12.07
CA GLY A 44 9.59 4.92 -12.13
C GLY A 44 9.81 5.80 -10.89
N MET A 45 10.70 5.42 -9.97
CA MET A 45 10.96 6.17 -8.73
C MET A 45 12.39 6.72 -8.67
N ALA A 46 12.51 7.91 -8.07
CA ALA A 46 13.76 8.58 -7.73
C ALA A 46 14.08 8.41 -6.23
N TYR A 47 15.37 8.24 -5.91
CA TYR A 47 15.85 8.16 -4.54
C TYR A 47 15.99 9.56 -3.92
N ILE A 48 15.30 9.82 -2.82
CA ILE A 48 15.43 11.06 -2.05
C ILE A 48 16.36 10.80 -0.86
N PRO A 49 17.54 11.44 -0.80
CA PRO A 49 18.48 11.22 0.29
C PRO A 49 17.97 11.85 1.59
N ARG A 50 18.39 11.27 2.71
CA ARG A 50 18.12 11.84 4.04
C ARG A 50 18.63 13.27 4.13
N GLY A 51 17.87 14.14 4.77
CA GLY A 51 18.24 15.54 4.88
C GLY A 51 17.36 16.30 5.85
N SER A 52 17.68 17.59 6.02
CA SER A 52 16.81 18.52 6.72
C SER A 52 16.61 19.75 5.86
N TYR A 53 15.37 20.23 5.75
CA TYR A 53 15.04 21.45 5.03
C TYR A 53 14.10 22.32 5.86
N LEU A 54 13.97 23.59 5.47
CA LEU A 54 13.03 24.52 6.06
C LEU A 54 11.69 24.42 5.31
N MET A 55 10.67 23.89 5.96
CA MET A 55 9.32 23.77 5.42
C MET A 55 8.50 25.00 5.77
N GLY A 56 7.86 25.62 4.78
CA GLY A 56 7.00 26.79 4.97
C GLY A 56 7.38 27.93 4.02
N PRO A 57 6.69 29.08 4.13
CA PRO A 57 6.90 30.21 3.23
C PRO A 57 8.32 30.74 3.35
N SER A 58 8.92 31.03 2.19
CA SER A 58 10.16 31.80 2.09
C SER A 58 9.86 33.30 2.30
N ASP A 59 10.89 34.10 2.53
CA ASP A 59 10.70 35.53 2.83
C ASP A 59 10.15 36.36 1.65
N ASP A 60 10.16 35.82 0.42
CA ASP A 60 9.70 36.51 -0.80
C ASP A 60 8.22 36.23 -1.16
N GLU A 61 7.51 35.41 -0.38
CA GLU A 61 6.09 35.09 -0.62
C GLU A 61 5.14 35.91 0.28
N VAL A 62 3.94 36.21 -0.22
CA VAL A 62 2.87 36.85 0.56
C VAL A 62 2.48 35.91 1.71
N LYS A 63 2.96 36.22 2.92
CA LYS A 63 2.69 35.44 4.13
C LYS A 63 1.18 35.43 4.41
N ILE A 64 0.52 34.32 4.12
CA ILE A 64 -0.84 34.06 4.58
C ILE A 64 -0.77 33.99 6.12
N PHE A 65 -1.60 34.77 6.80
CA PHE A 65 -1.63 34.85 8.27
C PHE A 65 -1.60 33.44 8.91
N ASN A 66 -0.75 33.25 9.93
CA ASN A 66 -0.47 32.00 10.66
C ASN A 66 0.41 30.92 10.00
N THR A 67 1.14 31.20 8.93
CA THR A 67 2.12 30.24 8.38
C THR A 67 3.52 30.43 8.99
N SER A 68 3.92 29.53 9.90
CA SER A 68 5.27 29.51 10.48
C SER A 68 6.17 28.52 9.73
N SER A 69 7.40 28.93 9.40
CA SER A 69 8.40 28.00 8.86
C SER A 69 8.96 27.09 9.97
N ARG A 70 9.13 25.81 9.65
CA ARG A 70 9.65 24.80 10.57
C ARG A 70 10.75 23.98 9.91
N ARG A 71 11.82 23.68 10.64
CA ARG A 71 12.87 22.76 10.15
C ARG A 71 12.37 21.32 10.29
N VAL A 72 12.28 20.60 9.18
CA VAL A 72 11.87 19.20 9.15
C VAL A 72 13.05 18.36 8.70
N SER A 73 13.29 17.26 9.42
CA SER A 73 14.26 16.23 9.05
C SER A 73 13.50 15.01 8.51
N ILE A 74 13.89 14.54 7.34
CA ILE A 74 13.26 13.39 6.67
C ILE A 74 14.33 12.31 6.43
N GLU A 75 13.95 11.06 6.62
CA GLU A 75 14.78 9.91 6.27
C GLU A 75 14.83 9.70 4.75
N SER A 76 15.71 8.83 4.27
CA SER A 76 15.74 8.53 2.84
C SER A 76 14.54 7.68 2.42
N PHE A 77 13.93 8.00 1.29
CA PHE A 77 12.79 7.25 0.74
C PHE A 77 12.73 7.38 -0.80
N TRP A 78 11.89 6.57 -1.43
CA TRP A 78 11.61 6.60 -2.88
C TRP A 78 10.41 7.48 -3.17
N MET A 79 10.50 8.31 -4.21
CA MET A 79 9.41 9.16 -4.69
C MET A 79 9.21 8.94 -6.18
N ASP A 80 7.96 8.96 -6.66
CA ASP A 80 7.68 8.85 -8.09
C ASP A 80 8.38 9.97 -8.87
N ASP A 81 9.00 9.64 -10.00
CA ASP A 81 9.74 10.60 -10.85
C ASP A 81 8.78 11.52 -11.63
N THR A 82 7.59 11.01 -11.95
CA THR A 82 6.52 11.74 -12.65
C THR A 82 5.20 11.59 -11.90
N GLU A 83 4.23 12.46 -12.22
CA GLU A 83 2.84 12.24 -11.82
C GLU A 83 2.32 10.92 -12.41
N ILE A 84 1.34 10.32 -11.72
CA ILE A 84 0.72 9.06 -12.15
C ILE A 84 0.05 9.29 -13.51
N THR A 85 0.38 8.47 -14.49
CA THR A 85 -0.20 8.59 -15.84
C THR A 85 -1.58 7.95 -15.92
N ASN A 86 -2.41 8.38 -16.88
CA ASN A 86 -3.71 7.78 -17.19
C ASN A 86 -3.62 6.28 -17.49
N ASN A 87 -2.50 5.80 -18.05
CA ASN A 87 -2.27 4.37 -18.23
C ASN A 87 -2.05 3.62 -16.91
N GLU A 88 -1.20 4.14 -16.03
CA GLU A 88 -0.97 3.55 -14.70
C GLU A 88 -2.26 3.57 -13.87
N TYR A 89 -2.99 4.69 -13.88
CA TYR A 89 -4.25 4.80 -13.17
C TYR A 89 -5.32 3.85 -13.74
N ARG A 90 -5.40 3.67 -15.06
CA ARG A 90 -6.28 2.65 -15.66
C ARG A 90 -5.94 1.23 -15.23
N GLN A 91 -4.66 0.90 -15.06
CA GLN A 91 -4.29 -0.43 -14.54
C GLN A 91 -4.86 -0.65 -13.14
N PHE A 92 -4.83 0.37 -12.29
CA PHE A 92 -5.47 0.34 -10.98
C PHE A 92 -7.00 0.19 -11.10
N VAL A 93 -7.66 0.99 -11.93
CA VAL A 93 -9.11 0.88 -12.14
C VAL A 93 -9.51 -0.49 -12.68
N TYR A 94 -8.75 -1.06 -13.63
CA TYR A 94 -8.97 -2.41 -14.14
C TYR A 94 -8.70 -3.48 -13.10
N TRP A 95 -7.73 -3.28 -12.20
CA TRP A 95 -7.51 -4.18 -11.08
C TRP A 95 -8.72 -4.18 -10.13
N VAL A 96 -9.32 -3.01 -9.83
CA VAL A 96 -10.56 -2.91 -9.04
C VAL A 96 -11.74 -3.54 -9.78
N ARG A 97 -11.90 -3.28 -11.07
CA ARG A 97 -12.90 -3.95 -11.91
C ARG A 97 -12.77 -5.47 -11.84
N ASP A 98 -11.55 -5.98 -12.00
CA ASP A 98 -11.27 -7.41 -12.03
C ASP A 98 -11.48 -8.05 -10.65
N SER A 99 -11.19 -7.34 -9.56
CA SER A 99 -11.46 -7.83 -8.19
C SER A 99 -12.96 -8.02 -7.94
N ILE A 100 -13.78 -7.06 -8.37
CA ILE A 100 -15.24 -7.13 -8.26
C ILE A 100 -15.77 -8.24 -9.16
N ALA A 101 -15.34 -8.30 -10.42
CA ALA A 101 -15.76 -9.34 -11.36
C ALA A 101 -15.43 -10.75 -10.85
N ARG A 102 -14.25 -10.97 -10.24
CA ARG A 102 -13.88 -12.26 -9.63
C ARG A 102 -14.77 -12.61 -8.46
N THR A 103 -15.12 -11.63 -7.64
CA THR A 103 -15.99 -11.83 -6.48
C THR A 103 -17.39 -12.25 -6.92
N LEU A 104 -17.91 -11.67 -8.00
CA LEU A 104 -19.19 -12.05 -8.61
C LEU A 104 -19.12 -13.44 -9.25
N LEU A 105 -18.10 -13.69 -10.08
CA LEU A 105 -17.89 -15.00 -10.70
C LEU A 105 -17.77 -16.11 -9.67
N ALA A 106 -17.10 -15.84 -8.55
CA ALA A 106 -16.89 -16.82 -7.50
C ALA A 106 -18.16 -17.34 -6.82
N GLN A 107 -19.29 -16.64 -7.00
CA GLN A 107 -20.59 -17.13 -6.52
C GLN A 107 -21.08 -18.35 -7.32
N VAL A 108 -20.72 -18.42 -8.61
CA VAL A 108 -21.07 -19.52 -9.52
C VAL A 108 -19.88 -20.48 -9.70
N TYR A 109 -18.67 -19.94 -9.72
CA TYR A 109 -17.43 -20.58 -10.13
C TYR A 109 -16.38 -20.52 -9.01
N PRO A 110 -16.29 -21.53 -8.12
CA PRO A 110 -15.46 -21.45 -6.92
C PRO A 110 -13.96 -21.28 -7.19
N GLU A 111 -13.48 -21.54 -8.40
CA GLU A 111 -12.07 -21.39 -8.80
C GLU A 111 -11.53 -19.96 -8.66
N PHE A 112 -12.41 -18.95 -8.68
CA PHE A 112 -12.00 -17.55 -8.57
C PHE A 112 -11.69 -17.10 -7.13
N MET A 113 -11.91 -17.96 -6.13
CA MET A 113 -11.56 -17.70 -4.74
C MET A 113 -10.87 -18.89 -4.05
N TYR A 114 -9.87 -18.59 -3.23
CA TYR A 114 -9.31 -19.54 -2.27
C TYR A 114 -10.19 -19.59 -1.03
N THR A 115 -10.84 -20.72 -0.81
CA THR A 115 -11.63 -21.02 0.39
C THR A 115 -10.81 -21.74 1.46
N GLU A 116 -9.67 -22.32 1.07
CA GLU A 116 -8.82 -23.12 1.95
C GLU A 116 -7.35 -22.65 1.89
N THR A 117 -6.65 -22.82 3.00
CA THR A 117 -5.20 -22.63 3.07
C THR A 117 -4.45 -23.77 2.39
N ALA A 118 -3.15 -23.59 2.14
CA ALA A 118 -2.28 -24.65 1.60
C ALA A 118 -2.24 -25.93 2.46
N LYS A 119 -2.72 -25.87 3.72
CA LYS A 119 -2.82 -27.02 4.64
C LYS A 119 -4.22 -27.63 4.71
N GLY A 120 -5.14 -27.22 3.84
CA GLY A 120 -6.54 -27.68 3.80
C GLY A 120 -7.40 -27.17 4.95
N VAL A 121 -6.95 -26.15 5.69
CA VAL A 121 -7.77 -25.49 6.72
C VAL A 121 -8.66 -24.45 6.04
N PRO A 122 -9.99 -24.49 6.23
CA PRO A 122 -10.90 -23.51 5.65
C PRO A 122 -10.62 -22.11 6.20
N LEU A 123 -10.66 -21.14 5.31
CA LEU A 123 -10.49 -19.73 5.64
C LEU A 123 -11.81 -19.16 6.14
N THR A 124 -11.74 -18.28 7.14
CA THR A 124 -12.91 -17.54 7.66
C THR A 124 -13.49 -16.59 6.62
N GLN A 125 -12.64 -16.06 5.72
CA GLN A 125 -13.02 -15.21 4.60
C GLN A 125 -12.26 -15.70 3.36
N PRO A 126 -12.97 -15.96 2.24
CA PRO A 126 -12.32 -16.38 1.02
C PRO A 126 -11.43 -15.26 0.46
N ILE A 127 -10.33 -15.63 -0.18
CA ILE A 127 -9.36 -14.69 -0.77
C ILE A 127 -9.44 -14.81 -2.28
N ILE A 128 -9.38 -13.70 -3.01
CA ILE A 128 -9.42 -13.71 -4.48
C ILE A 128 -8.25 -14.50 -5.06
N ASN A 129 -8.56 -15.42 -5.98
CA ASN A 129 -7.57 -16.13 -6.78
C ASN A 129 -7.23 -15.31 -8.03
N TRP A 130 -6.11 -14.59 -7.99
CA TRP A 130 -5.60 -13.80 -9.12
C TRP A 130 -4.95 -14.62 -10.23
N ARG A 131 -4.69 -15.92 -10.00
CA ARG A 131 -4.04 -16.79 -10.98
C ARG A 131 -4.99 -17.22 -12.08
N GLU A 132 -6.26 -17.44 -11.73
CA GLU A 132 -7.28 -17.80 -12.71
C GLU A 132 -7.56 -16.62 -13.64
N LYS A 133 -7.76 -16.85 -14.94
CA LYS A 133 -7.93 -15.74 -15.90
C LYS A 133 -9.42 -15.54 -16.20
N ILE A 134 -9.88 -14.30 -16.12
CA ILE A 134 -11.27 -13.97 -16.49
C ILE A 134 -11.37 -13.97 -18.01
N ASN A 135 -12.21 -14.85 -18.57
CA ASN A 135 -12.58 -14.80 -19.97
C ASN A 135 -13.77 -13.86 -20.21
N TRP A 136 -13.49 -12.63 -20.63
CA TRP A 136 -14.50 -11.60 -20.92
C TRP A 136 -15.33 -11.85 -22.18
N ARG A 137 -15.01 -12.90 -22.96
CA ARG A 137 -15.76 -13.28 -24.16
C ARG A 137 -16.74 -14.43 -23.93
N ASN A 138 -16.65 -15.12 -22.79
CA ASN A 138 -17.54 -16.24 -22.49
C ASN A 138 -18.91 -15.70 -22.05
N GLU A 139 -19.98 -16.12 -22.72
CA GLU A 139 -21.35 -15.70 -22.42
C GLU A 139 -21.75 -16.07 -20.98
N ASP A 140 -21.36 -17.26 -20.51
CA ASP A 140 -21.70 -17.71 -19.15
C ASP A 140 -21.06 -16.82 -18.08
N HIS A 141 -19.78 -16.45 -18.27
CA HIS A 141 -19.11 -15.52 -17.37
C HIS A 141 -19.79 -14.16 -17.41
N LEU A 142 -20.10 -13.68 -18.61
CA LEU A 142 -20.75 -12.39 -18.82
C LEU A 142 -22.13 -12.30 -18.17
N GLN A 143 -22.87 -13.40 -18.09
CA GLN A 143 -24.13 -13.48 -17.36
C GLN A 143 -23.90 -13.41 -15.85
N ALA A 144 -22.88 -14.11 -15.33
CA ALA A 144 -22.55 -14.08 -13.90
C ALA A 144 -22.03 -12.72 -13.41
N ILE A 145 -21.47 -11.89 -14.29
CA ILE A 145 -21.02 -10.53 -13.98
C ILE A 145 -21.95 -9.44 -14.52
N ASP A 146 -23.19 -9.76 -14.88
CA ASP A 146 -24.14 -8.77 -15.41
C ASP A 146 -24.38 -7.61 -14.42
N ASP A 147 -24.35 -7.92 -13.12
CA ASP A 147 -24.42 -6.96 -12.02
C ASP A 147 -23.29 -5.91 -12.03
N LEU A 148 -22.18 -6.11 -12.74
CA LEU A 148 -21.12 -5.10 -12.89
C LEU A 148 -21.45 -4.06 -13.98
N PHE A 149 -22.32 -4.40 -14.92
CA PHE A 149 -22.65 -3.54 -16.05
C PHE A 149 -23.81 -2.60 -15.72
N MET A 150 -23.98 -1.59 -16.57
CA MET A 150 -25.14 -0.70 -16.51
C MET A 150 -26.42 -1.46 -16.86
N PRO A 151 -27.55 -1.13 -16.21
CA PRO A 151 -28.84 -1.74 -16.54
C PRO A 151 -29.32 -1.29 -17.93
N GLU A 152 -30.11 -2.13 -18.61
CA GLU A 152 -30.47 -1.94 -20.02
C GLU A 152 -31.11 -0.59 -20.35
N HIS A 153 -31.93 -0.04 -19.44
CA HIS A 153 -32.65 1.22 -19.64
C HIS A 153 -31.77 2.47 -19.52
N GLU A 154 -30.57 2.37 -18.92
CA GLU A 154 -29.62 3.48 -18.80
C GLU A 154 -28.53 3.43 -19.90
N ARG A 155 -28.44 2.33 -20.66
CA ARG A 155 -27.39 2.14 -21.68
C ARG A 155 -27.59 3.10 -22.85
N PHE A 156 -26.53 3.82 -23.22
CA PHE A 156 -26.51 4.59 -24.46
C PHE A 156 -26.31 3.65 -25.67
N ALA A 157 -27.18 3.76 -26.67
CA ALA A 157 -27.13 2.98 -27.91
C ALA A 157 -27.06 1.44 -27.71
N PHE A 158 -27.65 0.93 -26.62
CA PHE A 158 -27.60 -0.50 -26.24
C PHE A 158 -26.19 -1.07 -26.02
N THR A 159 -25.17 -0.20 -25.93
CA THR A 159 -23.81 -0.64 -25.65
C THR A 159 -23.72 -1.09 -24.21
N ARG A 160 -23.17 -2.28 -23.99
CA ARG A 160 -22.96 -2.79 -22.64
C ARG A 160 -21.68 -2.19 -22.06
N GLU A 161 -21.85 -1.23 -21.15
CA GLU A 161 -20.77 -0.54 -20.47
C GLU A 161 -20.75 -0.88 -18.98
N ILE A 162 -19.55 -0.85 -18.40
CA ILE A 162 -19.37 -1.09 -16.96
C ILE A 162 -19.95 0.10 -16.21
N ASP A 163 -20.68 -0.17 -15.15
CA ASP A 163 -21.20 0.88 -14.29
C ASP A 163 -20.08 1.47 -13.43
N SER A 164 -19.64 2.69 -13.75
CA SER A 164 -18.58 3.40 -13.03
C SER A 164 -18.92 3.63 -11.56
N ARG A 165 -20.21 3.68 -11.20
CA ARG A 165 -20.69 3.87 -9.81
C ARG A 165 -20.37 2.67 -8.92
N LYS A 166 -20.20 1.49 -9.51
CA LYS A 166 -19.89 0.24 -8.80
C LYS A 166 -18.39 0.07 -8.56
N LEU A 167 -17.55 0.85 -9.25
CA LEU A 167 -16.10 0.80 -9.09
C LEU A 167 -15.68 1.59 -7.84
N VAL A 168 -15.89 0.97 -6.68
CA VAL A 168 -15.51 1.52 -5.38
C VAL A 168 -14.38 0.68 -4.80
N TYR A 169 -13.31 1.35 -4.38
CA TYR A 169 -12.17 0.73 -3.73
C TYR A 169 -12.24 0.96 -2.23
N ASP A 170 -12.32 -0.15 -1.49
CA ASP A 170 -12.30 -0.16 -0.04
C ASP A 170 -10.88 -0.41 0.44
N TYR A 171 -10.35 0.53 1.21
CA TYR A 171 -9.05 0.41 1.84
C TYR A 171 -9.12 0.77 3.32
N GLY A 172 -8.10 0.36 4.08
CA GLY A 172 -8.03 0.67 5.49
C GLY A 172 -6.60 0.85 5.96
N TRP A 173 -6.43 1.70 6.98
CA TRP A 173 -5.14 2.00 7.58
C TRP A 173 -5.27 2.06 9.09
N VAL A 174 -4.13 1.95 9.77
CA VAL A 174 -4.06 2.12 11.22
C VAL A 174 -3.72 3.57 11.51
N ASP A 175 -4.51 4.26 12.33
CA ASP A 175 -4.12 5.56 12.85
C ASP A 175 -3.09 5.40 13.98
N TYR A 176 -1.82 5.30 13.58
CA TYR A 176 -0.71 5.19 14.52
C TYR A 176 -0.54 6.43 15.39
N LYS A 177 -0.95 7.62 14.92
CA LYS A 177 -0.81 8.86 15.68
C LYS A 177 -1.76 8.87 16.88
N GLN A 178 -3.00 8.47 16.68
CA GLN A 178 -3.98 8.31 17.76
C GLN A 178 -3.63 7.12 18.67
N ALA A 179 -3.16 6.01 18.10
CA ALA A 179 -2.75 4.83 18.86
C ALA A 179 -1.51 5.07 19.74
N ALA A 180 -0.58 5.93 19.30
CA ALA A 180 0.65 6.25 20.04
C ALA A 180 0.44 7.17 21.24
N ARG A 181 -0.76 7.75 21.42
CA ARG A 181 -1.03 8.63 22.57
C ARG A 181 -0.97 7.83 23.86
N ARG A 182 -0.24 8.33 24.87
CA ARG A 182 -0.11 7.65 26.17
C ARG A 182 -1.46 7.40 26.85
N ALA A 183 -2.40 8.33 26.71
CA ALA A 183 -3.77 8.19 27.21
C ALA A 183 -4.51 6.99 26.61
N ASN A 184 -4.14 6.58 25.39
CA ASN A 184 -4.73 5.48 24.64
C ASN A 184 -3.94 4.17 24.81
N SER A 185 -3.01 4.11 25.76
CA SER A 185 -2.20 2.92 25.98
C SER A 185 -2.99 1.81 26.67
N TYR A 186 -2.62 0.57 26.38
CA TYR A 186 -3.24 -0.59 27.00
C TYR A 186 -2.82 -0.69 28.47
N ASN A 187 -3.80 -0.73 29.36
CA ASN A 187 -3.56 -0.97 30.77
C ASN A 187 -3.52 -2.49 31.01
N HIS A 188 -2.33 -3.00 31.34
CA HIS A 188 -2.11 -4.43 31.59
C HIS A 188 -2.78 -4.94 32.88
N GLU A 189 -2.98 -4.08 33.89
CA GLU A 189 -3.61 -4.45 35.15
C GLU A 189 -5.11 -4.68 34.95
N ASN A 190 -5.77 -3.71 34.32
CA ASN A 190 -7.20 -3.75 34.04
C ASN A 190 -7.55 -4.51 32.73
N ARG A 191 -6.52 -4.96 32.00
CA ARG A 191 -6.61 -5.66 30.70
C ARG A 191 -7.48 -4.96 29.65
N ARG A 192 -7.50 -3.62 29.67
CA ARG A 192 -8.33 -2.79 28.79
C ARG A 192 -7.55 -1.61 28.23
N TYR A 193 -8.01 -1.10 27.10
CA TYR A 193 -7.60 0.22 26.64
C TYR A 193 -8.32 1.31 27.43
N GLU A 194 -7.61 2.40 27.68
CA GLU A 194 -8.17 3.62 28.26
C GLU A 194 -8.19 4.70 27.17
N GLY A 195 -9.01 5.74 27.32
CA GLY A 195 -9.05 6.88 26.39
C GLY A 195 -10.07 6.75 25.25
N THR A 196 -9.92 7.63 24.27
CA THR A 196 -10.88 7.84 23.18
C THR A 196 -10.18 8.00 21.85
N VAL A 197 -10.85 7.56 20.78
CA VAL A 197 -10.43 7.74 19.38
C VAL A 197 -11.45 8.60 18.66
N VAL A 198 -10.96 9.47 17.79
CA VAL A 198 -11.78 10.22 16.85
C VAL A 198 -11.90 9.39 15.58
N ASN A 199 -13.13 9.05 15.21
CA ASN A 199 -13.43 8.33 13.98
C ASN A 199 -13.36 9.28 12.76
N GLN A 200 -13.44 8.72 11.55
CA GLN A 200 -13.43 9.50 10.30
C GLN A 200 -14.53 10.57 10.23
N GLN A 201 -15.68 10.32 10.87
CA GLN A 201 -16.81 11.26 10.95
C GLN A 201 -16.59 12.38 11.98
N GLY A 202 -15.44 12.41 12.66
CA GLY A 202 -15.13 13.39 13.71
C GLY A 202 -15.74 13.07 15.09
N GLU A 203 -16.42 11.93 15.21
CA GLU A 203 -17.03 11.49 16.47
C GLU A 203 -15.99 10.89 17.41
N THR A 204 -16.12 11.18 18.71
CA THR A 204 -15.21 10.65 19.74
C THR A 204 -15.82 9.39 20.37
N ILE A 205 -15.18 8.25 20.14
CA ILE A 205 -15.65 6.92 20.59
C ILE A 205 -14.67 6.38 21.64
N PRO A 206 -15.15 5.75 22.73
CA PRO A 206 -14.28 5.07 23.69
C PRO A 206 -13.58 3.87 23.05
N ILE A 207 -12.32 3.63 23.43
CA ILE A 207 -11.52 2.55 22.85
C ILE A 207 -11.94 1.21 23.48
N ALA A 208 -12.49 0.32 22.67
CA ALA A 208 -12.79 -1.04 23.09
C ALA A 208 -11.58 -1.95 22.89
N ASN A 209 -11.05 -1.98 21.66
CA ASN A 209 -10.00 -2.92 21.23
C ASN A 209 -9.06 -2.25 20.21
N ARG A 210 -8.03 -2.99 19.76
CA ARG A 210 -7.13 -2.54 18.68
C ARG A 210 -7.86 -2.19 17.37
N SER A 211 -9.01 -2.81 17.14
CA SER A 211 -9.85 -2.51 15.97
C SER A 211 -10.38 -1.08 15.97
N SER A 212 -10.47 -0.41 17.14
CA SER A 212 -10.87 0.99 17.22
C SER A 212 -9.88 1.95 16.54
N PHE A 213 -8.64 1.51 16.26
CA PHE A 213 -7.65 2.31 15.52
C PHE A 213 -7.60 1.96 14.03
N LEU A 214 -8.39 0.97 13.58
CA LEU A 214 -8.50 0.61 12.18
C LEU A 214 -9.51 1.53 11.51
N MET A 215 -9.00 2.41 10.65
CA MET A 215 -9.79 3.28 9.80
C MET A 215 -10.04 2.58 8.48
N ARG A 216 -11.21 2.77 7.89
CA ARG A 216 -11.61 2.18 6.61
C ARG A 216 -12.35 3.21 5.78
N GLU A 217 -11.98 3.36 4.53
CA GLU A 217 -12.60 4.31 3.61
C GLU A 217 -12.92 3.62 2.29
N ALA A 218 -14.06 4.03 1.71
CA ALA A 218 -14.55 3.56 0.44
C ALA A 218 -14.51 4.75 -0.53
N VAL A 219 -13.76 4.61 -1.64
CA VAL A 219 -13.58 5.71 -2.60
C VAL A 219 -13.99 5.23 -4.00
N PRO A 220 -14.88 5.94 -4.72
CA PRO A 220 -15.14 5.67 -6.12
C PRO A 220 -13.86 5.97 -6.92
N VAL A 221 -13.37 4.99 -7.67
CA VAL A 221 -12.06 5.10 -8.35
C VAL A 221 -12.15 5.54 -9.80
N TYR A 222 -13.36 5.53 -10.39
CA TYR A 222 -13.51 6.00 -11.76
C TYR A 222 -13.50 7.54 -11.78
N PRO A 223 -12.67 8.18 -12.62
CA PRO A 223 -12.57 9.64 -12.63
C PRO A 223 -13.85 10.28 -13.17
N ASP A 224 -14.23 11.43 -12.60
CA ASP A 224 -15.33 12.25 -13.12
C ASP A 224 -14.92 12.93 -14.42
N THR A 225 -15.31 12.35 -15.56
CA THR A 225 -14.96 12.89 -16.88
C THR A 225 -15.71 14.18 -17.22
N LEU A 226 -16.81 14.50 -16.53
CA LEU A 226 -17.63 15.69 -16.78
C LEU A 226 -16.99 16.97 -16.22
N CYS A 227 -15.93 16.86 -15.41
CA CYS A 227 -15.19 18.01 -14.90
C CYS A 227 -14.71 18.94 -16.03
N TRP A 228 -14.34 18.38 -17.18
CA TRP A 228 -13.86 19.14 -18.34
C TRP A 228 -14.91 20.09 -18.92
N ILE A 229 -16.19 19.76 -18.82
CA ILE A 229 -17.28 20.63 -19.27
C ILE A 229 -17.76 21.52 -18.12
N ARG A 230 -17.89 20.95 -16.92
CA ARG A 230 -18.41 21.63 -15.73
C ARG A 230 -17.53 22.80 -15.30
N ASP A 231 -16.21 22.58 -15.23
CA ASP A 231 -15.28 23.53 -14.62
C ASP A 231 -14.69 24.50 -15.65
N PHE A 232 -14.79 24.18 -16.95
CA PHE A 232 -14.25 24.98 -18.06
C PHE A 232 -15.33 25.35 -19.08
N THR A 233 -16.21 26.28 -18.71
CA THR A 233 -17.47 26.61 -19.41
C THR A 233 -17.34 27.27 -20.79
N TYR A 234 -16.14 27.65 -21.24
CA TYR A 234 -15.93 28.43 -22.48
C TYR A 234 -14.99 27.75 -23.49
N THR A 235 -14.68 26.47 -23.31
CA THR A 235 -13.74 25.73 -24.17
C THR A 235 -14.43 24.52 -24.79
N TYR A 236 -14.04 24.15 -26.02
CA TYR A 236 -14.51 22.95 -26.70
C TYR A 236 -13.89 21.68 -26.06
N ASN A 237 -14.47 21.25 -24.93
CA ASN A 237 -13.93 20.20 -24.06
C ASN A 237 -14.65 18.84 -24.16
N GLU A 238 -15.59 18.70 -25.10
CA GLU A 238 -16.22 17.41 -25.39
C GLU A 238 -15.19 16.30 -25.73
N PRO A 239 -14.12 16.55 -26.51
CA PRO A 239 -13.14 15.51 -26.80
C PRO A 239 -12.42 15.01 -25.54
N TYR A 240 -12.10 15.90 -24.60
CA TYR A 240 -11.47 15.54 -23.33
C TYR A 240 -12.41 14.72 -22.45
N THR A 241 -13.67 15.13 -22.35
CA THR A 241 -14.71 14.39 -21.62
C THR A 241 -14.86 12.94 -22.13
N LEU A 242 -14.80 12.74 -23.44
CA LEU A 242 -14.99 11.42 -24.05
C LEU A 242 -13.73 10.54 -24.05
N LYS A 243 -12.55 11.16 -24.22
CA LYS A 243 -11.32 10.44 -24.60
C LYS A 243 -10.19 10.55 -23.59
N TYR A 244 -10.17 11.54 -22.70
CA TYR A 244 -9.01 11.81 -21.84
C TYR A 244 -8.59 10.58 -21.04
N PHE A 245 -9.54 9.93 -20.37
CA PHE A 245 -9.23 8.74 -19.58
C PHE A 245 -9.14 7.44 -20.40
N SER A 246 -9.88 7.35 -21.51
CA SER A 246 -10.12 6.08 -22.21
C SER A 246 -9.20 5.83 -23.42
N HIS A 247 -8.74 6.89 -24.09
CA HIS A 247 -8.11 6.80 -25.40
C HIS A 247 -6.58 6.75 -25.32
N VAL A 248 -5.97 5.91 -26.15
CA VAL A 248 -4.50 5.67 -26.20
C VAL A 248 -3.64 6.93 -26.37
N GLY A 249 -4.18 7.94 -27.03
CA GLY A 249 -3.49 9.23 -27.22
C GLY A 249 -3.20 10.00 -25.93
N PHE A 250 -3.89 9.67 -24.83
CA PHE A 250 -3.71 10.30 -23.52
C PHE A 250 -3.01 9.39 -22.51
N ASP A 251 -2.45 8.26 -22.93
CA ASP A 251 -1.86 7.26 -22.04
C ASP A 251 -0.78 7.81 -21.09
N ASN A 252 0.04 8.73 -21.59
CA ASN A 252 1.16 9.34 -20.85
C ASN A 252 0.80 10.70 -20.22
N TYR A 253 -0.48 11.09 -20.26
CA TYR A 253 -0.95 12.31 -19.60
C TYR A 253 -1.26 11.99 -18.14
N PRO A 254 -1.12 12.96 -17.21
CA PRO A 254 -1.52 12.77 -15.82
C PRO A 254 -3.04 12.57 -15.66
#